data_AF-A0A9D9SB62-F1
#
_entry.id   AF-A0A9D9SB62-F1
#
_cell.length_a   1.000
_cell.length_b   1.000
_cell.length_c   1.000
_cell.angle_alpha   90.00
_cell.angle_beta   90.00
_cell.angle_gamma   90.00
#
_symmetry.space_group_name_H-M   'P 1'
#
loop_
_entity.id
_entity.type
_entity.pdbx_description
1 polymer ?
#
loop_
_entity_poly.entity_id
_entity_poly.type
_entity_poly.pdbx_seq_one_letter_code
_entity_poly.pdbx_strand_id
1 'polypeptide(L)'
;MKIITLFLASFLGLYACGATPESGGSSKSDNKVTSANTVDAASTAPSPTPKPAVTGDGPKTIRDFFTLLPEKYFTLEGCMRESDKECIKARAEYLKTFTQVEDTANGYFKGGCDGAQSCIEMAIFKRPDGTYLVGLATSGEMMNDFYFLDYKDGKWSDISSTVVPEFSKKNWYELPRVGTSVKVFAKKIVEQGKDYQISEKGKKLYDLEWKDGKFERKK
;
A
#
# COMPACT_ATOMS: atom_id res chain seq x y z
N MET A 1 33.68 36.00 4.82
CA MET A 1 33.91 35.82 3.38
C MET A 1 32.64 35.24 2.77
N LYS A 2 32.02 35.95 1.83
CA LYS A 2 30.81 35.54 1.11
C LYS A 2 31.23 34.86 -0.18
N ILE A 3 30.73 33.66 -0.47
CA ILE A 3 30.79 33.06 -1.80
C ILE A 3 29.37 32.67 -2.18
N ILE A 4 28.83 33.46 -3.11
CA ILE A 4 27.58 33.24 -3.83
C ILE A 4 27.99 32.52 -5.11
N THR A 5 27.43 31.33 -5.36
CA THR A 5 27.57 30.68 -6.66
C THR A 5 26.17 30.38 -7.19
N LEU A 6 25.76 31.23 -8.13
CA LEU A 6 24.53 31.15 -8.90
C LEU A 6 24.84 30.33 -10.16
N PHE A 7 24.15 29.22 -10.40
CA PHE A 7 24.14 28.57 -11.71
C PHE A 7 22.69 28.56 -12.23
N LEU A 8 22.43 29.49 -13.15
CA LEU A 8 21.23 29.55 -13.97
C LEU A 8 21.57 28.90 -15.31
N ALA A 9 20.95 27.77 -15.64
CA ALA A 9 21.03 27.18 -16.97
C ALA A 9 19.60 27.05 -17.53
N SER A 10 19.28 28.02 -18.40
CA SER A 10 18.07 28.06 -19.20
C SER A 10 18.16 27.05 -20.34
N PHE A 11 17.17 26.17 -20.47
CA PHE A 11 16.89 25.48 -21.74
C PHE A 11 15.44 25.74 -22.14
N LEU A 12 15.30 26.66 -23.10
CA LEU A 12 14.12 26.84 -23.94
C LEU A 12 14.14 25.76 -25.02
N GLY A 13 13.13 24.91 -25.04
CA GLY A 13 12.86 23.97 -26.12
C GLY A 13 11.40 24.08 -26.53
N LEU A 14 11.11 25.04 -27.41
CA LEU A 14 9.83 25.15 -28.12
C LEU A 14 9.80 24.06 -29.20
N TYR A 15 8.85 23.13 -29.13
CA TYR A 15 8.39 22.39 -30.29
C TYR A 15 6.93 22.70 -30.53
N ALA A 16 6.70 23.51 -31.56
CA ALA A 16 5.43 23.66 -32.23
C ALA A 16 5.32 22.60 -33.33
N CYS A 17 4.20 21.87 -33.36
CA CYS A 17 3.75 21.20 -34.58
C CYS A 17 2.27 21.54 -34.79
N GLY A 18 1.98 22.03 -36.00
CA GLY A 18 0.76 22.72 -36.38
C GLY A 18 -0.46 21.85 -36.66
N ALA A 19 -1.56 22.55 -36.90
CA ALA A 19 -2.88 22.03 -37.22
C ALA A 19 -3.08 21.77 -38.72
N THR A 20 -3.81 20.67 -39.03
CA THR A 20 -4.91 20.38 -40.00
C THR A 20 -5.16 21.32 -41.21
N PRO A 21 -5.87 20.93 -42.32
CA PRO A 21 -6.96 19.92 -42.42
C PRO A 21 -7.09 19.15 -43.77
N GLU A 22 -8.03 18.20 -43.85
CA GLU A 22 -9.03 17.98 -44.95
C GLU A 22 -9.73 16.61 -44.75
N SER A 23 -11.03 16.56 -44.49
CA SER A 23 -12.17 16.56 -45.44
C SER A 23 -12.50 15.17 -46.01
N GLY A 24 -13.70 14.67 -45.72
CA GLY A 24 -14.34 13.63 -46.54
C GLY A 24 -15.37 12.74 -45.85
N GLY A 25 -16.66 13.11 -45.94
CA GLY A 25 -17.66 12.14 -46.42
C GLY A 25 -18.66 11.51 -45.44
N SER A 26 -19.84 12.12 -45.41
CA SER A 26 -21.18 11.51 -45.52
C SER A 26 -21.80 10.73 -44.36
N SER A 27 -22.78 11.41 -43.77
CA SER A 27 -23.98 10.94 -43.09
C SER A 27 -24.66 9.71 -43.74
N LYS A 28 -25.16 8.80 -42.89
CA LYS A 28 -26.49 8.20 -43.03
C LYS A 28 -27.09 7.99 -41.63
N SER A 29 -28.18 8.71 -41.42
CA SER A 29 -29.08 8.61 -40.28
C SER A 29 -30.21 7.69 -40.69
N ASP A 30 -30.45 6.62 -39.94
CA ASP A 30 -31.70 5.88 -40.00
C ASP A 30 -32.31 5.84 -38.60
N ASN A 31 -33.35 6.66 -38.44
CA ASN A 31 -34.30 6.61 -37.34
C ASN A 31 -35.08 5.30 -37.41
N LYS A 32 -35.13 4.57 -36.28
CA LYS A 32 -36.31 3.76 -35.97
C LYS A 32 -36.62 3.80 -34.48
N VAL A 33 -37.60 4.65 -34.16
CA VAL A 33 -38.37 4.65 -32.93
C VAL A 33 -39.19 3.37 -32.86
N THR A 34 -39.18 2.65 -31.73
CA THR A 34 -40.40 2.00 -31.21
C THR A 34 -40.37 1.96 -29.69
N SER A 35 -41.52 2.31 -29.15
CA SER A 35 -41.96 2.62 -27.80
C SER A 35 -41.71 1.59 -26.69
N ALA A 36 -41.52 2.16 -25.49
CA ALA A 36 -42.19 1.87 -24.21
C ALA A 36 -42.15 0.45 -23.63
N ASN A 37 -41.56 0.33 -22.44
CA ASN A 37 -42.32 -0.17 -21.30
C ASN A 37 -41.82 0.43 -19.98
N THR A 38 -42.77 1.05 -19.29
CA THR A 38 -42.73 1.53 -17.92
C THR A 38 -42.77 0.33 -16.97
N VAL A 39 -41.89 0.28 -15.97
CA VAL A 39 -42.11 -0.48 -14.73
C VAL A 39 -41.39 0.21 -13.57
N ASP A 40 -42.24 0.76 -12.69
CA ASP A 40 -42.14 0.91 -11.25
C ASP A 40 -40.81 1.22 -10.57
N ALA A 41 -40.77 2.44 -10.02
CA ALA A 41 -39.88 2.86 -8.97
C ALA A 41 -40.24 2.17 -7.64
N ALA A 42 -39.37 1.25 -7.20
CA ALA A 42 -39.29 0.84 -5.80
C ALA A 42 -37.96 1.35 -5.23
N SER A 43 -38.07 2.19 -4.19
CA SER A 43 -36.95 2.71 -3.42
C SER A 43 -36.24 1.57 -2.68
N THR A 44 -35.07 1.17 -3.17
CA THR A 44 -34.20 0.22 -2.47
C THR A 44 -33.12 1.00 -1.74
N ALA A 45 -33.13 0.92 -0.41
CA ALA A 45 -32.02 1.37 0.44
C ALA A 45 -30.70 0.74 -0.02
N PRO A 46 -29.54 1.42 0.15
CA PRO A 46 -28.26 0.88 -0.28
C PRO A 46 -27.95 -0.41 0.49
N SER A 47 -27.99 -1.53 -0.21
CA SER A 47 -27.49 -2.82 0.28
C SER A 47 -26.00 -2.71 0.62
N PRO A 48 -25.54 -3.31 1.74
CA PRO A 48 -24.13 -3.34 2.08
C PRO A 48 -23.35 -4.11 1.02
N THR A 49 -22.24 -3.52 0.56
CA THR A 49 -21.34 -4.06 -0.46
C THR A 49 -20.90 -5.49 -0.11
N PRO A 50 -20.82 -6.43 -1.07
CA PRO A 50 -20.32 -7.77 -0.83
C PRO A 50 -18.83 -7.71 -0.45
N LYS A 51 -18.53 -8.09 0.79
CA LYS A 51 -17.17 -8.40 1.26
C LYS A 51 -16.57 -9.47 0.35
N PRO A 52 -15.28 -9.36 -0.07
CA PRO A 52 -14.63 -10.40 -0.85
C PRO A 52 -14.83 -11.76 -0.20
N ALA A 53 -15.20 -12.77 -0.98
CA ALA A 53 -15.47 -14.12 -0.52
C ALA A 53 -14.19 -14.72 0.08
N VAL A 54 -14.08 -14.65 1.40
CA VAL A 54 -13.12 -15.41 2.17
C VAL A 54 -13.66 -16.84 2.22
N THR A 55 -12.96 -17.78 1.58
CA THR A 55 -13.14 -19.21 1.89
C THR A 55 -13.09 -19.36 3.40
N GLY A 56 -13.98 -20.16 4.00
CA GLY A 56 -14.33 -20.12 5.43
C GLY A 56 -13.22 -20.19 6.50
N ASP A 57 -11.95 -20.23 6.11
CA ASP A 57 -10.76 -20.36 6.95
C ASP A 57 -9.92 -19.06 7.11
N GLY A 58 -10.30 -17.93 6.50
CA GLY A 58 -9.52 -16.69 6.60
C GLY A 58 -8.35 -16.58 5.58
N PRO A 59 -7.65 -15.42 5.53
CA PRO A 59 -6.49 -15.22 4.67
C PRO A 59 -5.30 -16.10 5.09
N LYS A 60 -4.61 -16.70 4.11
CA LYS A 60 -3.49 -17.63 4.37
C LYS A 60 -2.19 -17.21 3.70
N THR A 61 -2.26 -16.46 2.60
CA THR A 61 -1.10 -16.01 1.83
C THR A 61 -0.84 -14.52 2.03
N ILE A 62 0.39 -14.08 1.76
CA ILE A 62 0.74 -12.66 1.81
C ILE A 62 -0.13 -11.82 0.87
N ARG A 63 -0.56 -12.39 -0.27
CA ARG A 63 -1.47 -11.73 -1.22
C ARG A 63 -2.89 -11.60 -0.68
N ASP A 64 -3.39 -12.59 0.06
CA ASP A 64 -4.69 -12.49 0.72
C ASP A 64 -4.69 -11.34 1.74
N PHE A 65 -3.64 -11.27 2.56
CA PHE A 65 -3.46 -10.18 3.53
C PHE A 65 -3.33 -8.82 2.85
N PHE A 66 -2.54 -8.70 1.79
CA PHE A 66 -2.47 -7.46 1.02
C PHE A 66 -3.84 -7.08 0.44
N THR A 67 -4.61 -8.05 -0.07
CA THR A 67 -5.94 -7.81 -0.65
C THR A 67 -6.94 -7.23 0.35
N LEU A 68 -6.78 -7.62 1.62
CA LEU A 68 -7.65 -7.20 2.72
C LEU A 68 -7.10 -5.99 3.49
N LEU A 69 -5.91 -5.48 3.13
CA LEU A 69 -5.23 -4.43 3.89
C LEU A 69 -6.00 -3.09 3.80
N PRO A 70 -6.42 -2.50 4.94
CA PRO A 70 -7.15 -1.24 4.96
C PRO A 70 -6.28 -0.07 4.47
N GLU A 71 -6.91 0.87 3.78
CA GLU A 71 -6.23 2.04 3.23
C GLU A 71 -5.52 2.91 4.27
N LYS A 72 -5.99 2.94 5.51
CA LYS A 72 -5.33 3.69 6.60
C LYS A 72 -3.89 3.24 6.85
N TYR A 73 -3.53 2.04 6.41
CA TYR A 73 -2.16 1.52 6.49
C TYR A 73 -1.40 1.66 5.19
N PHE A 74 -2.10 1.68 4.04
CA PHE A 74 -1.51 1.83 2.73
C PHE A 74 -2.56 2.37 1.74
N THR A 75 -2.47 3.65 1.43
CA THR A 75 -3.35 4.31 0.45
C THR A 75 -3.01 3.81 -0.95
N LEU A 76 -4.02 3.46 -1.73
CA LEU A 76 -3.87 3.11 -3.13
C LEU A 76 -4.38 4.25 -4.01
N GLU A 77 -3.58 4.66 -4.99
CA GLU A 77 -4.06 5.58 -6.01
C GLU A 77 -5.28 5.01 -6.74
N GLY A 78 -6.27 5.89 -6.97
CA GLY A 78 -7.53 5.50 -7.62
C GLY A 78 -8.53 4.79 -6.71
N CYS A 79 -8.19 4.46 -5.46
CA CYS A 79 -9.21 4.06 -4.50
C CYS A 79 -9.84 5.26 -3.77
N MET A 80 -11.17 5.29 -3.72
CA MET A 80 -11.92 6.30 -2.96
C MET A 80 -12.23 5.81 -1.54
N ARG A 81 -11.35 6.12 -0.59
CA ARG A 81 -11.42 5.72 0.83
C ARG A 81 -12.78 5.77 1.50
N GLU A 82 -13.53 6.84 1.25
CA GLU A 82 -14.81 7.10 1.92
C GLU A 82 -15.93 6.21 1.41
N SER A 83 -15.80 5.70 0.18
CA SER A 83 -16.85 4.93 -0.50
C SER A 83 -16.41 3.52 -0.89
N ASP A 84 -15.15 3.17 -0.65
CA ASP A 84 -14.50 1.92 -1.09
C ASP A 84 -14.68 1.64 -2.60
N LYS A 85 -15.03 2.68 -3.37
CA LYS A 85 -15.22 2.60 -4.82
C LYS A 85 -13.87 2.44 -5.49
N GLU A 86 -13.84 1.57 -6.50
CA GLU A 86 -12.68 1.27 -7.33
C GLU A 86 -11.48 0.65 -6.60
N CYS A 87 -11.55 0.44 -5.28
CA CYS A 87 -10.45 -0.10 -4.47
C CYS A 87 -9.95 -1.47 -4.94
N ILE A 88 -10.86 -2.35 -5.36
CA ILE A 88 -10.52 -3.67 -5.92
C ILE A 88 -9.72 -3.51 -7.22
N LYS A 89 -10.12 -2.58 -8.08
CA LYS A 89 -9.46 -2.29 -9.36
C LYS A 89 -8.09 -1.66 -9.12
N ALA A 90 -8.02 -0.61 -8.31
CA ALA A 90 -6.78 0.06 -7.90
C ALA A 90 -5.77 -0.94 -7.34
N ARG A 91 -6.23 -1.88 -6.50
CA ARG A 91 -5.37 -2.91 -5.93
C ARG A 91 -4.86 -3.91 -6.98
N ALA A 92 -5.71 -4.34 -7.91
CA ALA A 92 -5.31 -5.21 -9.00
C ALA A 92 -4.29 -4.53 -9.92
N GLU A 93 -4.50 -3.25 -10.23
CA GLU A 93 -3.58 -2.42 -11.01
C GLU A 93 -2.24 -2.23 -10.27
N TYR A 94 -2.27 -1.93 -8.97
CA TYR A 94 -1.06 -1.81 -8.16
C TYR A 94 -0.24 -3.10 -8.20
N LEU A 95 -0.89 -4.25 -7.99
CA LEU A 95 -0.21 -5.55 -8.03
C LEU A 95 0.39 -5.85 -9.41
N LYS A 96 -0.23 -5.39 -10.48
CA LYS A 96 0.29 -5.58 -11.85
C LYS A 96 1.51 -4.69 -12.12
N THR A 97 1.48 -3.44 -11.65
CA THR A 97 2.46 -2.42 -12.03
C THR A 97 3.63 -2.35 -11.06
N PHE A 98 3.39 -2.51 -9.77
CA PHE A 98 4.36 -2.20 -8.73
C PHE A 98 4.89 -3.43 -7.98
N THR A 99 4.39 -4.65 -8.21
CA THR A 99 4.97 -5.83 -7.55
C THR A 99 6.43 -6.02 -7.98
N GLN A 100 7.35 -5.86 -7.02
CA GLN A 100 8.77 -6.11 -7.22
C GLN A 100 9.16 -7.52 -6.78
N VAL A 101 8.61 -7.97 -5.65
CA VAL A 101 8.83 -9.31 -5.12
C VAL A 101 7.53 -9.85 -4.54
N GLU A 102 7.20 -11.08 -4.91
CA GLU A 102 6.17 -11.87 -4.26
C GLU A 102 6.75 -13.26 -4.00
N ASP A 103 7.00 -13.56 -2.73
CA ASP A 103 7.58 -14.81 -2.27
C ASP A 103 6.57 -15.51 -1.36
N THR A 104 5.54 -16.09 -1.99
CA THR A 104 4.43 -16.73 -1.27
C THR A 104 4.90 -17.89 -0.39
N ALA A 105 5.96 -18.58 -0.78
CA ALA A 105 6.53 -19.69 0.00
C ALA A 105 7.11 -19.22 1.35
N ASN A 106 7.76 -18.05 1.37
CA ASN A 106 8.28 -17.44 2.59
C ASN A 106 7.33 -16.37 3.19
N GLY A 107 6.17 -16.13 2.57
CA GLY A 107 5.18 -15.18 3.05
C GLY A 107 5.65 -13.72 2.98
N TYR A 108 6.41 -13.34 1.95
CA TYR A 108 6.94 -11.99 1.78
C TYR A 108 6.43 -11.32 0.51
N PHE A 109 6.19 -10.01 0.59
CA PHE A 109 5.78 -9.17 -0.54
C PHE A 109 6.50 -7.82 -0.47
N LYS A 110 6.95 -7.33 -1.63
CA LYS A 110 7.49 -5.98 -1.80
C LYS A 110 6.86 -5.34 -3.02
N GLY A 111 6.20 -4.21 -2.79
CA GLY A 111 5.66 -3.32 -3.80
C GLY A 111 6.51 -2.05 -3.93
N GLY A 112 6.67 -1.60 -5.17
CA GLY A 112 7.33 -0.36 -5.54
C GLY A 112 6.46 0.87 -5.30
N CYS A 113 7.00 2.00 -5.75
CA CYS A 113 6.48 3.35 -5.58
C CYS A 113 6.96 4.22 -6.75
N ASP A 114 6.25 5.30 -7.04
CA ASP A 114 6.51 6.20 -8.16
C ASP A 114 6.40 7.70 -7.79
N GLY A 115 6.52 8.01 -6.50
CA GLY A 115 6.48 9.37 -5.96
C GLY A 115 5.10 9.79 -5.47
N ALA A 116 4.04 9.36 -6.15
CA ALA A 116 2.67 9.59 -5.72
C ALA A 116 2.11 8.38 -4.92
N GLN A 117 2.52 7.17 -5.28
CA GLN A 117 2.25 5.95 -4.53
C GLN A 117 3.39 5.63 -3.55
N SER A 118 3.05 5.37 -2.28
CA SER A 118 4.04 4.91 -1.28
C SER A 118 4.54 3.49 -1.59
N CYS A 119 5.75 3.16 -1.16
CA CYS A 119 6.32 1.82 -1.23
C CYS A 119 5.78 0.97 -0.07
N ILE A 120 5.71 -0.35 -0.26
CA ILE A 120 5.21 -1.28 0.75
C ILE A 120 6.08 -2.54 0.82
N GLU A 121 6.34 -3.01 2.04
CA GLU A 121 6.86 -4.34 2.30
C GLU A 121 5.97 -5.04 3.32
N MET A 122 5.68 -6.32 3.11
CA MET A 122 4.90 -7.15 4.03
C MET A 122 5.59 -8.49 4.25
N ALA A 123 5.49 -9.02 5.47
CA ALA A 123 5.94 -10.37 5.83
C ALA A 123 4.94 -11.01 6.79
N ILE A 124 4.61 -12.29 6.63
CA ILE A 124 3.78 -13.04 7.59
C ILE A 124 4.61 -13.93 8.50
N PHE A 125 4.24 -13.94 9.78
CA PHE A 125 4.86 -14.77 10.82
C PHE A 125 3.80 -15.72 11.36
N LYS A 126 4.00 -17.02 11.15
CA LYS A 126 3.07 -18.05 11.60
C LYS A 126 3.13 -18.21 13.13
N ARG A 127 1.96 -18.21 13.78
CA ARG A 127 1.81 -18.49 15.20
C ARG A 127 1.64 -19.99 15.46
N PRO A 128 1.90 -20.47 16.69
CA PRO A 128 1.68 -21.87 17.06
C PRO A 128 0.22 -22.34 16.87
N ASP A 129 -0.74 -21.44 17.03
CA ASP A 129 -2.18 -21.71 16.84
C ASP A 129 -2.60 -21.78 15.36
N GLY A 130 -1.67 -21.61 14.42
CA GLY A 130 -1.93 -21.64 12.98
C GLY A 130 -2.37 -20.31 12.38
N THR A 131 -2.59 -19.27 13.19
CA THR A 131 -2.86 -17.91 12.71
C THR A 131 -1.56 -17.19 12.29
N TYR A 132 -1.67 -15.97 11.78
CA TYR A 132 -0.54 -15.18 11.29
C TYR A 132 -0.51 -13.79 11.92
N LEU A 133 0.71 -13.34 12.26
CA LEU A 133 1.02 -11.93 12.44
C LEU A 133 1.51 -11.37 11.09
N VAL A 134 1.09 -10.17 10.73
CA VAL A 134 1.53 -9.49 9.50
C VAL A 134 2.43 -8.32 9.87
N GLY A 135 3.73 -8.41 9.54
CA GLY A 135 4.62 -7.25 9.52
C GLY A 135 4.32 -6.41 8.28
N LEU A 136 4.22 -5.10 8.46
CA LEU A 136 3.99 -4.12 7.40
C LEU A 136 4.97 -2.97 7.56
N ALA A 137 5.65 -2.60 6.48
CA ALA A 137 6.43 -1.39 6.37
C ALA A 137 5.93 -0.58 5.17
N THR A 138 5.69 0.72 5.38
CA THR A 138 5.30 1.64 4.32
C THR A 138 6.24 2.84 4.31
N SER A 139 6.74 3.18 3.13
CA SER A 139 7.71 4.25 2.94
C SER A 139 7.22 5.19 1.85
N GLY A 140 7.18 6.49 2.13
CA GLY A 140 6.90 7.55 1.17
C GLY A 140 7.84 8.74 1.42
N GLU A 141 7.67 9.80 0.65
CA GLU A 141 8.57 10.97 0.73
C GLU A 141 8.65 11.58 2.13
N MET A 142 7.53 11.58 2.86
CA MET A 142 7.41 12.24 4.16
C MET A 142 7.04 11.30 5.31
N MET A 143 7.06 9.98 5.08
CA MET A 143 6.67 9.01 6.10
C MET A 143 7.38 7.67 5.96
N ASN A 144 7.67 7.06 7.11
CA ASN A 144 8.12 5.68 7.19
C ASN A 144 7.45 5.04 8.39
N ASP A 145 6.44 4.21 8.14
CA ASP A 145 5.67 3.58 9.20
C ASP A 145 5.88 2.08 9.20
N PHE A 146 5.82 1.51 10.40
CA PHE A 146 6.03 0.09 10.66
C PHE A 146 4.94 -0.39 11.58
N TYR A 147 4.32 -1.51 11.23
CA TYR A 147 3.24 -2.11 12.00
C TYR A 147 3.41 -3.62 12.06
N PHE A 148 2.92 -4.21 13.16
CA PHE A 148 2.72 -5.64 13.32
C PHE A 148 1.25 -5.86 13.62
N LEU A 149 0.55 -6.32 12.58
CA LEU A 149 -0.89 -6.33 12.52
C LEU A 149 -1.43 -7.74 12.76
N ASP A 150 -2.54 -7.82 13.47
CA ASP A 150 -3.35 -9.02 13.60
C ASP A 150 -4.60 -8.90 12.73
N TYR A 151 -5.01 -10.02 12.14
CA TYR A 151 -6.28 -10.12 11.41
C TYR A 151 -7.13 -11.23 12.01
N LYS A 152 -8.28 -10.85 12.58
CA LYS A 152 -9.21 -11.77 13.21
C LYS A 152 -10.64 -11.35 12.93
N ASP A 153 -11.49 -12.31 12.56
CA ASP A 153 -12.93 -12.11 12.33
C ASP A 153 -13.26 -10.95 11.37
N GLY A 154 -12.44 -10.77 10.33
CA GLY A 154 -12.63 -9.70 9.36
C GLY A 154 -12.05 -8.34 9.75
N LYS A 155 -11.33 -8.24 10.87
CA LYS A 155 -10.85 -6.96 11.42
C LYS A 155 -9.35 -6.96 11.60
N TRP A 156 -8.75 -5.83 11.27
CA TRP A 156 -7.33 -5.55 11.47
C TRP A 156 -7.10 -4.78 12.77
N SER A 157 -6.14 -5.24 13.56
CA SER A 157 -5.69 -4.56 14.78
C SER A 157 -4.19 -4.36 14.75
N ASP A 158 -3.72 -3.16 15.08
CA ASP A 158 -2.31 -2.91 15.35
C ASP A 158 -1.97 -3.41 16.76
N ILE A 159 -1.17 -4.47 16.83
CA ILE A 159 -0.73 -5.07 18.09
C ILE A 159 0.77 -4.94 18.30
N SER A 160 1.43 -4.01 17.60
CA SER A 160 2.88 -3.85 17.58
C SER A 160 3.49 -3.77 18.98
N SER A 161 2.92 -2.94 19.86
CA SER A 161 3.39 -2.77 21.24
C SER A 161 3.22 -4.02 22.12
N THR A 162 2.37 -4.96 21.70
CA THR A 162 2.11 -6.21 22.41
C THR A 162 3.08 -7.31 21.98
N VAL A 163 3.37 -7.40 20.67
CA VAL A 163 4.16 -8.52 20.11
C VAL A 163 5.64 -8.19 19.93
N VAL A 164 6.01 -6.91 19.88
CA VAL A 164 7.41 -6.47 19.78
C VAL A 164 7.87 -5.83 21.09
N PRO A 165 8.93 -6.36 21.73
CA PRO A 165 9.45 -5.79 22.97
C PRO A 165 10.02 -4.39 22.71
N GLU A 166 9.58 -3.42 23.52
CA GLU A 166 9.95 -2.00 23.41
C GLU A 166 9.71 -1.45 21.98
N PHE A 167 8.58 -1.82 21.38
CA PHE A 167 8.16 -1.26 20.10
C PHE A 167 8.18 0.27 20.13
N SER A 168 8.72 0.88 19.08
CA SER A 168 8.83 2.33 18.98
C SER A 168 8.72 2.79 17.53
N LYS A 169 7.88 3.81 17.29
CA LYS A 169 7.77 4.49 15.99
C LYS A 169 9.05 5.24 15.59
N LYS A 170 10.00 5.38 16.53
CA LYS A 170 11.35 5.94 16.30
C LYS A 170 12.36 4.88 15.85
N ASN A 171 11.93 3.63 15.66
CA ASN A 171 12.76 2.57 15.11
C ASN A 171 12.36 2.27 13.66
N TRP A 172 13.28 1.64 12.94
CA TRP A 172 13.09 1.08 11.61
C TRP A 172 13.14 -0.44 11.71
N TYR A 173 12.13 -1.12 11.17
CA TYR A 173 11.99 -2.58 11.23
C TYR A 173 12.17 -3.16 9.83
N GLU A 174 13.30 -3.84 9.60
CA GLU A 174 13.57 -4.50 8.31
C GLU A 174 12.94 -5.90 8.31
N LEU A 175 11.87 -6.06 7.53
CA LEU A 175 11.13 -7.31 7.43
C LEU A 175 11.94 -8.37 6.66
N PRO A 176 12.03 -9.62 7.15
CA PRO A 176 12.74 -10.67 6.45
C PRO A 176 11.95 -11.19 5.25
N ARG A 177 12.61 -11.31 4.11
CA ARG A 177 12.12 -12.14 3.00
C ARG A 177 12.28 -13.63 3.30
N VAL A 178 13.39 -14.01 3.92
CA VAL A 178 13.72 -15.41 4.26
C VAL A 178 14.08 -15.46 5.75
N GLY A 179 13.54 -16.47 6.44
CA GLY A 179 13.65 -16.60 7.89
C GLY A 179 12.67 -15.71 8.63
N THR A 180 12.80 -15.65 9.95
CA THR A 180 11.81 -14.99 10.83
C THR A 180 12.42 -13.91 11.73
N SER A 181 13.65 -13.49 11.42
CA SER A 181 14.36 -12.46 12.18
C SER A 181 14.15 -11.08 11.59
N VAL A 182 13.69 -10.13 12.41
CA VAL A 182 13.52 -8.72 12.02
C VAL A 182 14.70 -7.93 12.56
N LYS A 183 15.41 -7.20 11.70
CA LYS A 183 16.49 -6.32 12.16
C LYS A 183 15.92 -4.97 12.56
N VAL A 184 16.30 -4.47 13.72
CA VAL A 184 15.82 -3.19 14.25
C VAL A 184 16.93 -2.16 14.21
N PHE A 185 16.64 -0.99 13.66
CA PHE A 185 17.57 0.14 13.55
C PHE A 185 16.96 1.38 14.20
N ALA A 186 17.81 2.32 14.61
CA ALA A 186 17.34 3.65 14.96
C ALA A 186 16.82 4.34 13.70
N LYS A 187 15.69 5.06 13.80
CA LYS A 187 15.26 5.98 12.75
C LYS A 187 16.08 7.26 12.87
N LYS A 188 16.82 7.61 11.82
CA LYS A 188 17.60 8.85 11.77
C LYS A 188 16.75 9.92 11.07
N ILE A 189 16.31 10.93 11.81
CA ILE A 189 15.62 12.08 11.23
C ILE A 189 16.64 12.90 10.47
N VAL A 190 16.45 13.06 9.16
CA VAL A 190 17.33 13.86 8.30
C VAL A 190 16.76 15.24 8.04
N GLU A 191 15.44 15.36 8.02
CA GLU A 191 14.74 16.63 7.87
C GLU A 191 13.43 16.58 8.67
N GLN A 192 13.07 17.69 9.29
CA GLN A 192 11.83 17.81 10.04
C GLN A 192 11.24 19.21 9.85
N GLY A 193 10.06 19.25 9.24
CA GLY A 193 9.23 20.44 9.18
C GLY A 193 8.16 20.43 10.28
N LYS A 194 7.25 21.40 10.21
CA LYS A 194 6.09 21.49 11.12
C LYS A 194 5.13 20.31 10.91
N ASP A 195 4.98 19.87 9.66
CA ASP A 195 3.97 18.90 9.24
C ASP A 195 4.56 17.65 8.54
N TYR A 196 5.90 17.53 8.49
CA TYR A 196 6.57 16.39 7.85
C TYR A 196 7.85 15.98 8.57
N GLN A 197 8.24 14.72 8.38
CA GLN A 197 9.51 14.18 8.84
C GLN A 197 10.09 13.25 7.78
N ILE A 198 11.27 13.60 7.29
CA ILE A 198 12.06 12.72 6.42
C ILE A 198 13.03 11.96 7.31
N SER A 199 13.04 10.64 7.15
CA SER A 199 13.87 9.76 7.97
C SER A 199 14.55 8.68 7.14
N GLU A 200 15.76 8.34 7.55
CA GLU A 200 16.54 7.24 6.99
C GLU A 200 16.78 6.14 8.02
N LYS A 201 17.17 4.97 7.51
CA LYS A 201 17.64 3.86 8.35
C LYS A 201 18.98 4.23 9.00
N GLY A 202 18.99 4.29 10.33
CA GLY A 202 20.17 4.61 11.14
C GLY A 202 20.96 3.37 11.57
N LYS A 203 21.67 3.50 12.70
CA LYS A 203 22.48 2.42 13.28
C LYS A 203 21.59 1.23 13.69
N LYS A 204 22.06 0.00 13.43
CA LYS A 204 21.45 -1.22 13.95
C LYS A 204 21.45 -1.21 15.47
N LEU A 205 20.31 -1.50 16.08
CA LEU A 205 20.13 -1.57 17.53
C LEU A 205 20.23 -3.02 18.02
N TYR A 206 19.42 -3.91 17.44
CA TYR A 206 19.32 -5.33 17.80
C TYR A 206 18.59 -6.11 16.71
N ASP A 207 18.59 -7.43 16.83
CA ASP A 207 17.72 -8.32 16.06
C ASP A 207 16.57 -8.81 16.94
N LEU A 208 15.40 -8.94 16.33
CA LEU A 208 14.26 -9.65 16.89
C LEU A 208 14.18 -11.03 16.26
N GLU A 209 13.85 -12.03 17.05
CA GLU A 209 13.58 -13.39 16.61
C GLU A 209 12.12 -13.71 16.90
N TRP A 210 11.40 -14.25 15.92
CA TRP A 210 10.05 -14.72 16.10
C TRP A 210 10.04 -16.10 16.76
N LYS A 211 9.41 -16.20 17.93
CA LYS A 211 9.33 -17.45 18.68
C LYS A 211 8.02 -17.55 19.44
N ASP A 212 7.36 -18.70 19.35
CA ASP A 212 6.14 -19.02 20.11
C ASP A 212 5.03 -17.95 20.01
N GLY A 213 4.91 -17.29 18.85
CA GLY A 213 3.85 -16.31 18.58
C GLY A 213 4.15 -14.86 18.99
N LYS A 214 5.39 -14.54 19.39
CA LYS A 214 5.85 -13.20 19.73
C LYS A 214 7.30 -12.97 19.27
N PHE A 215 7.74 -11.71 19.28
CA PHE A 215 9.16 -11.40 19.09
C PHE A 215 9.91 -11.37 20.41
N GLU A 216 11.14 -11.87 20.39
CA GLU A 216 12.10 -11.75 21.48
C GLU A 216 13.38 -11.09 20.94
N ARG A 217 14.09 -10.33 21.78
CA ARG A 217 15.39 -9.78 21.39
C ARG A 217 16.41 -10.90 21.33
N LYS A 218 17.11 -11.00 20.21
CA LYS A 218 18.25 -11.90 20.08
C LYS A 218 19.38 -11.40 21.00
N LYS A 219 19.89 -12.31 21.84
CA LYS A 219 21.00 -12.04 22.76
C LYS A 219 22.33 -11.93 22.01
#